data_AF-A0A7Y4XA29-F1
#
_entry.id   AF-A0A7Y4XA29-F1
#
_cell.length_a   1.000
_cell.length_b   1.000
_cell.length_c   1.000
_cell.angle_alpha   90.00
_cell.angle_beta   90.00
_cell.angle_gamma   90.00
#
_symmetry.space_group_name_H-M   'P 1'
#
loop_
_entity.id
_entity.type
_entity.pdbx_description
1 polymer ?
#
loop_
_entity_poly.entity_id
_entity_poly.type
_entity_poly.pdbx_seq_one_letter_code
_entity_poly.pdbx_strand_id
1 'polypeptide(L)'
;MAKLDMGADVCLFERRVAIMLDIEVEKGDPRWLETLTGSFLTYGHEVTLTVLEMSFALTVYFAANDAINRNLLGRNWFRLTRMGVVDYDGKLFLSAYDDEL
;
A
#
# COMPACT_ATOMS: atom_id res chain seq x y z
N MET A 1 0.98 -9.12 5.87
CA MET A 1 0.74 -9.52 4.47
C MET A 1 -0.18 -8.49 3.82
N ALA A 2 0.09 -8.09 2.58
CA ALA A 2 -0.73 -7.15 1.82
C ALA A 2 -1.22 -7.81 0.54
N LYS A 3 -2.43 -7.47 0.11
CA LYS A 3 -3.01 -7.94 -1.16
C LYS A 3 -2.61 -7.01 -2.29
N LEU A 4 -2.39 -7.56 -3.47
CA LEU A 4 -2.28 -6.76 -4.69
C LEU A 4 -3.69 -6.34 -5.10
N ASP A 5 -3.94 -5.03 -5.21
CA ASP A 5 -5.24 -4.48 -5.58
C ASP A 5 -5.10 -3.38 -6.64
N MET A 6 -5.26 -3.78 -7.92
CA MET A 6 -5.23 -2.87 -9.06
C MET A 6 -6.40 -1.88 -9.10
N GLY A 7 -7.46 -2.14 -8.34
CA GLY A 7 -8.59 -1.24 -8.18
C GLY A 7 -8.36 -0.15 -7.13
N ALA A 8 -7.41 -0.34 -6.21
CA ALA A 8 -7.08 0.63 -5.18
C ALA A 8 -6.11 1.70 -5.69
N ASP A 9 -6.44 2.98 -5.53
CA ASP A 9 -5.59 4.09 -5.96
C ASP A 9 -4.28 4.21 -5.19
N VAL A 10 -4.28 3.74 -3.95
CA VAL A 10 -3.20 3.93 -2.99
C VAL A 10 -2.87 2.64 -2.27
N CYS A 11 -1.63 2.53 -1.81
CA CYS A 11 -1.27 1.56 -0.79
C CYS A 11 -1.93 1.95 0.53
N LEU A 12 -2.64 0.98 1.11
CA LEU A 12 -3.40 1.15 2.34
C LEU A 12 -2.93 0.11 3.34
N PHE A 13 -2.74 0.51 4.59
CA PHE A 13 -2.43 -0.39 5.68
C PHE A 13 -3.37 -0.16 6.87
N GLU A 14 -3.64 -1.24 7.61
CA GLU A 14 -4.38 -1.17 8.87
C GLU A 14 -3.65 -0.25 9.87
N ARG A 15 -4.42 0.42 10.74
CA ARG A 15 -3.87 1.31 11.79
C ARG A 15 -2.80 0.61 12.63
N ARG A 16 -3.01 -0.67 12.94
CA ARG A 16 -2.09 -1.49 13.74
C ARG A 16 -0.68 -1.58 13.14
N VAL A 17 -0.54 -1.52 11.80
CA VAL A 17 0.79 -1.54 11.16
C VAL A 17 1.55 -0.27 11.51
N ALA A 18 0.91 0.91 11.46
CA ALA A 18 1.54 2.15 11.90
C ALA A 18 1.97 2.09 13.37
N ILE A 19 1.11 1.57 14.25
CA ILE A 19 1.42 1.41 15.68
C ILE A 19 2.66 0.52 15.88
N MET A 20 2.76 -0.60 15.16
CA MET A 20 3.94 -1.48 15.25
C MET A 20 5.23 -0.82 14.74
N LEU A 21 5.11 0.17 13.87
CA LEU A 21 6.22 0.94 13.30
C LEU A 21 6.51 2.23 14.07
N ASP A 22 5.82 2.47 15.20
CA ASP A 22 5.90 3.71 15.98
C ASP A 22 5.55 4.98 15.16
N ILE A 23 4.64 4.82 14.19
CA ILE A 23 4.12 5.92 13.38
C ILE A 23 2.85 6.46 14.03
N GLU A 24 2.87 7.73 14.40
CA GLU A 24 1.69 8.46 14.86
C GLU A 24 0.78 8.78 13.66
N VAL A 25 -0.26 7.96 13.46
CA VAL A 25 -1.13 7.99 12.27
C VAL A 25 -1.66 9.39 11.98
N GLU A 26 -2.14 10.11 13.01
CA GLU A 26 -2.76 11.42 12.88
C GLU A 26 -1.80 12.55 12.44
N LYS A 27 -0.47 12.33 12.45
CA LYS A 27 0.51 13.30 11.93
C LYS A 27 0.64 13.29 10.41
N GLY A 28 0.06 12.30 9.74
CA GLY A 28 0.08 12.22 8.28
C GLY A 28 -0.97 13.11 7.62
N ASP A 29 -0.94 13.13 6.29
CA ASP A 29 -1.89 13.92 5.50
C ASP A 29 -3.28 13.26 5.48
N PRO A 30 -4.33 13.89 6.03
CA PRO A 30 -5.65 13.28 6.08
C PRO A 30 -6.26 13.17 4.68
N ARG A 31 -6.80 12.00 4.37
CA ARG A 31 -7.48 11.72 3.10
C ARG A 31 -8.66 10.78 3.29
N TRP A 32 -9.81 11.18 2.75
CA TRP A 32 -10.95 10.28 2.59
C TRP A 32 -10.74 9.39 1.36
N LEU A 33 -10.86 8.09 1.54
CA LEU A 33 -10.90 7.12 0.46
C LEU A 33 -12.33 6.65 0.23
N GLU A 34 -12.73 6.55 -1.03
CA GLU A 34 -14.04 6.06 -1.44
C GLU A 34 -13.93 4.60 -1.89
N THR A 35 -14.95 3.81 -1.56
CA THR A 35 -15.08 2.40 -1.94
C THR A 35 -16.51 2.10 -2.35
N LEU A 36 -16.74 0.90 -2.89
CA LEU A 36 -18.09 0.45 -3.26
C LEU A 36 -19.07 0.43 -2.07
N THR A 37 -18.58 0.25 -0.84
CA THR A 37 -19.41 0.11 0.37
C THR A 37 -19.44 1.36 1.24
N GLY A 38 -18.85 2.47 0.79
CA GLY A 38 -18.78 3.73 1.54
C GLY A 38 -17.39 4.35 1.52
N SER A 39 -17.15 5.31 2.41
CA SER A 39 -15.87 6.01 2.53
C SER A 39 -15.31 5.92 3.95
N PHE A 40 -14.00 6.08 4.08
CA PHE A 40 -13.32 6.11 5.38
C PHE A 40 -12.11 7.04 5.34
N LEU A 41 -11.78 7.58 6.52
CA LEU A 41 -10.64 8.46 6.71
C LEU A 41 -9.34 7.64 6.82
N THR A 42 -8.30 8.16 6.21
CA THR A 42 -6.94 7.64 6.25
C THR A 42 -5.94 8.78 6.42
N TYR A 43 -4.70 8.45 6.76
CA TYR A 43 -3.60 9.41 6.87
C TYR A 43 -2.40 8.94 6.06
N GLY A 44 -1.94 9.78 5.14
CA GLY A 44 -0.80 9.52 4.26
C GLY A 44 0.53 9.81 4.95
N HIS A 45 1.46 8.87 4.89
CA HIS A 45 2.82 9.01 5.41
C HIS A 45 3.81 8.57 4.33
N GLU A 46 4.84 9.37 4.10
CA GLU A 46 5.98 8.94 3.30
C GLU A 46 6.79 7.89 4.06
N VAL A 47 6.91 6.71 3.48
CA VAL A 47 7.67 5.60 4.06
C VAL A 47 8.49 4.90 2.99
N THR A 48 9.45 4.09 3.43
CA THR A 48 10.07 3.09 2.57
C THR A 48 9.30 1.78 2.66
N LEU A 49 8.69 1.37 1.56
CA LEU A 49 8.01 0.09 1.43
C LEU A 49 8.93 -0.92 0.75
N THR A 50 9.22 -2.03 1.43
CA THR A 50 10.02 -3.12 0.87
C THR A 50 9.14 -4.30 0.46
N VAL A 51 9.25 -4.73 -0.81
CA VAL A 51 8.52 -5.87 -1.40
C VAL A 51 9.50 -6.69 -2.24
N LEU A 52 9.60 -8.00 -1.97
CA LEU A 52 10.56 -8.89 -2.65
C LEU A 52 11.98 -8.29 -2.73
N GLU A 53 12.48 -7.80 -1.59
CA GLU A 53 13.81 -7.18 -1.44
C GLU A 53 14.00 -5.82 -2.15
N MET A 54 12.99 -5.35 -2.89
CA MET A 54 13.00 -4.05 -3.54
C MET A 54 12.37 -2.99 -2.65
N SER A 55 13.02 -1.83 -2.53
CA SER A 55 12.57 -0.75 -1.64
C SER A 55 12.12 0.47 -2.42
N PHE A 56 10.94 0.98 -2.09
CA PHE A 56 10.29 2.10 -2.76
C PHE A 56 9.95 3.19 -1.76
N ALA A 57 10.37 4.43 -2.01
CA ALA A 57 9.91 5.58 -1.26
C ALA A 57 8.58 6.07 -1.86
N LEU A 58 7.51 6.01 -1.08
CA LEU A 58 6.18 6.45 -1.51
C LEU A 58 5.29 6.78 -0.30
N THR A 59 4.23 7.54 -0.55
CA THR A 59 3.18 7.72 0.44
C THR A 59 2.35 6.44 0.56
N VAL A 60 2.26 5.89 1.77
CA VAL A 60 1.26 4.87 2.13
C VAL A 60 0.21 5.49 3.04
N TYR A 61 -1.00 4.97 3.00
CA TYR A 61 -2.09 5.47 3.82
C TYR A 61 -2.38 4.50 4.95
N PHE A 62 -2.50 4.99 6.17
CA PHE A 62 -2.94 4.22 7.32
C PHE A 62 -4.39 4.54 7.65
N ALA A 63 -5.19 3.52 7.93
CA ALA A 63 -6.59 3.70 8.32
C ALA A 63 -6.70 4.49 9.63
N ALA A 64 -7.68 5.40 9.71
CA ALA A 64 -7.93 6.17 10.92
C ALA A 64 -8.42 5.30 12.10
N ASN A 65 -9.13 4.21 11.81
CA ASN A 65 -9.69 3.30 12.83
C ASN A 65 -9.46 1.83 12.47
N ASP A 66 -9.72 0.94 13.43
CA ASP A 66 -9.46 -0.50 13.32
C ASP A 66 -10.54 -1.29 12.54
N ALA A 67 -11.60 -0.63 12.05
CA ALA A 67 -12.60 -1.30 11.23
C ALA A 67 -12.01 -1.74 9.88
N ILE A 68 -10.96 -1.05 9.41
CA ILE A 68 -10.19 -1.42 8.22
C ILE A 68 -9.05 -2.36 8.62
N ASN A 69 -9.22 -3.65 8.29
CA ASN A 69 -8.32 -4.74 8.69
C ASN A 69 -7.68 -5.44 7.47
N ARG A 70 -7.38 -4.66 6.43
CA ARG A 70 -6.76 -5.14 5.19
C ARG A 70 -5.60 -4.23 4.82
N ASN A 71 -4.54 -4.85 4.32
CA ASN A 71 -3.41 -4.15 3.73
C ASN A 71 -3.44 -4.37 2.21
N LEU A 72 -3.25 -3.31 1.45
CA LEU A 72 -3.36 -3.30 -0.01
C LEU A 72 -2.11 -2.63 -0.60
N LEU A 73 -1.57 -3.23 -1.66
CA LEU A 73 -0.66 -2.57 -2.59
C LEU A 73 -1.49 -2.07 -3.77
N GLY A 74 -1.59 -0.75 -3.87
CA GLY A 74 -2.42 -0.07 -4.87
C GLY A 74 -1.62 0.51 -6.03
N ARG A 75 -2.33 1.26 -6.88
CA ARG A 75 -1.79 1.87 -8.11
C ARG A 75 -0.58 2.77 -7.88
N ASN A 76 -0.49 3.47 -6.75
CA ASN A 76 0.69 4.29 -6.46
C ASN A 76 2.00 3.48 -6.32
N TRP A 77 1.94 2.23 -5.87
CA TRP A 77 3.09 1.33 -5.88
C TRP A 77 3.29 0.68 -7.24
N PHE A 78 2.21 0.23 -7.91
CA PHE A 78 2.33 -0.38 -9.24
C PHE A 78 3.03 0.53 -10.26
N ARG A 79 2.83 1.85 -10.16
CA ARG A 79 3.49 2.83 -11.05
C ARG A 79 5.01 2.91 -10.87
N LEU A 80 5.55 2.37 -9.79
CA LEU A 80 6.99 2.33 -9.49
C LEU A 80 7.63 0.97 -9.87
N THR A 81 6.83 0.04 -10.40
CA THR A 81 7.25 -1.35 -10.60
C THR A 81 6.88 -1.85 -12.00
N ARG A 82 7.67 -2.78 -12.53
CA ARG A 82 7.16 -3.73 -13.55
C ARG A 82 6.82 -5.02 -12.81
N MET A 83 5.65 -5.59 -13.10
CA MET A 83 5.17 -6.78 -12.40
C MET A 83 4.67 -7.84 -13.37
N GLY A 84 4.91 -9.10 -13.02
CA GLY A 84 4.28 -10.26 -13.63
C GLY A 84 3.60 -11.11 -12.56
N VAL A 85 2.36 -11.54 -12.81
CA VAL A 85 1.61 -12.41 -11.88
C VAL A 85 1.30 -13.72 -12.57
N VAL A 86 1.69 -14.83 -11.95
CA VAL A 86 1.24 -16.18 -12.33
C VAL A 86 0.34 -16.67 -11.21
N ASP A 87 -0.95 -16.37 -11.34
CA ASP A 87 -1.95 -16.54 -10.28
C ASP A 87 -2.10 -18.00 -9.84
N TYR A 88 -2.17 -18.93 -10.80
CA TYR A 88 -2.29 -20.36 -10.54
C TYR A 88 -1.13 -20.90 -9.67
N ASP A 89 0.08 -20.39 -9.90
CA ASP A 89 1.28 -20.77 -9.16
C ASP A 89 1.49 -19.92 -7.88
N GLY A 90 0.68 -18.89 -7.68
CA GLY A 90 0.86 -17.91 -6.60
C GLY A 90 2.18 -17.13 -6.71
N LYS A 91 2.71 -16.89 -7.92
CA LYS A 91 4.00 -16.21 -8.13
C LYS A 91 3.81 -14.75 -8.49
N LEU A 92 4.61 -13.91 -7.84
CA LEU A 92 4.83 -12.51 -8.18
C LEU A 92 6.27 -12.32 -8.66
N PHE A 93 6.42 -11.79 -9.86
CA PHE A 93 7.68 -11.29 -10.41
C PHE A 93 7.68 -9.78 -10.34
N LEU A 94 8.78 -9.20 -9.91
CA LEU A 94 8.90 -7.77 -9.66
C LEU A 94 10.25 -7.25 -10.17
N SER A 95 10.24 -6.09 -10.80
CA SER A 95 11.42 -5.24 -11.01
C SER A 95 11.05 -3.79 -10.72
N ALA A 96 12.04 -2.92 -10.51
CA ALA A 96 11.79 -1.49 -10.46
C ALA A 96 11.39 -1.05 -11.87
N TYR A 97 10.62 0.03 -11.94
CA TYR A 97 10.20 0.56 -13.24
C TYR A 97 11.38 1.04 -14.09
N ASP A 98 12.42 1.56 -13.43
CA ASP A 98 13.60 2.15 -14.09
C ASP A 98 14.78 1.17 -14.25
N ASP A 99 14.62 -0.10 -13.90
CA ASP A 99 15.65 -1.11 -14.15
C ASP A 99 15.83 -1.32 -15.67
N GLU A 100 17.08 -1.25 -16.14
CA GLU A 100 17.45 -1.66 -17.50
C GLU A 100 17.28 -3.18 -17.64
N LEU A 101 16.71 -3.63 -18.77
CA LEU A 101 16.43 -5.04 -19.08
C LEU A 101 17.68 -5.82 -19.46
#